data_AF-A0ABD0NTT7-F1
#
_entry.id   AF-A0ABD0NTT7-F1
#
_cell.length_a   1.000
_cell.length_b   1.000
_cell.length_c   1.000
_cell.angle_alpha   90.00
_cell.angle_beta   90.00
_cell.angle_gamma   90.00
#
_symmetry.space_group_name_H-M   'P 1'
#
loop_
_entity.id
_entity.type
_entity.pdbx_description
1 polymer ?
#
loop_
_entity_poly.entity_id
_entity_poly.type
_entity_poly.pdbx_seq_one_letter_code
_entity_poly.pdbx_strand_id
1 'polypeptide(L)'
;YFHFYNTGLQNQSVLYVQENLEAEPSVFLDPNTFSEDGTVALRGYAFSEDGEYLAYGTSASGSDWVEIRFLRVDGAAPLEDRLERVKFSCMSWTHDGKGLFYNSYPEQEGKSD
;
A
#
# COMPACT_ATOMS: atom_id res chain seq x y z
N TYR A 1 6.07 1.27 15.36
CA TYR A 1 5.41 -0.04 15.22
C TYR A 1 4.18 0.10 14.35
N PHE A 2 3.85 -0.93 13.56
CA PHE A 2 2.67 -0.95 12.69
C PHE A 2 1.88 -2.23 12.89
N HIS A 3 0.55 -2.15 12.77
CA HIS A 3 -0.31 -3.32 12.79
C HIS A 3 -1.62 -3.07 12.04
N PHE A 4 -2.26 -4.12 11.54
CA PHE A 4 -3.61 -4.04 11.00
C PHE A 4 -4.64 -4.29 12.08
N TYR A 5 -5.72 -3.53 12.05
CA TYR A 5 -6.86 -3.72 12.94
C TYR A 5 -8.18 -3.50 12.18
N ASN A 6 -9.20 -4.28 12.53
CA ASN A 6 -10.55 -4.15 12.03
C ASN A 6 -11.50 -4.14 13.23
N THR A 7 -12.35 -3.11 13.34
CA THR A 7 -13.31 -2.96 14.44
C THR A 7 -14.43 -4.00 14.42
N GLY A 8 -14.58 -4.74 13.31
CA GLY A 8 -15.43 -5.92 13.18
C GLY A 8 -16.23 -5.95 11.89
N LEU A 9 -16.70 -4.79 11.41
CA LEU A 9 -17.56 -4.67 10.22
C LEU A 9 -16.98 -3.76 9.12
N GLN A 10 -15.71 -3.36 9.23
CA GLN A 10 -15.07 -2.58 8.16
C GLN A 10 -14.83 -3.48 6.94
N ASN A 11 -15.01 -2.93 5.75
CA ASN A 11 -14.77 -3.66 4.49
C ASN A 11 -13.33 -4.14 4.39
N GLN A 12 -12.39 -3.31 4.84
CA GLN A 12 -10.95 -3.58 4.85
C GLN A 12 -10.35 -3.24 6.21
N SER A 13 -9.35 -4.01 6.65
CA SER A 13 -8.59 -3.69 7.86
C SER A 13 -7.78 -2.40 7.66
N VAL A 14 -7.72 -1.58 8.70
CA VAL A 14 -6.97 -0.32 8.72
C VAL A 14 -5.56 -0.57 9.24
N LEU A 15 -4.56 0.06 8.62
CA LEU A 15 -3.17 0.03 9.09
C LEU A 15 -2.96 1.16 10.10
N TYR A 16 -2.54 0.80 11.31
CA TYR A 16 -2.26 1.71 12.41
C TYR A 16 -0.74 1.85 12.63
N VAL A 17 -0.36 2.98 13.23
CA VAL A 17 1.00 3.29 13.67
C VAL A 17 1.01 3.67 15.16
N GLN A 18 2.07 3.27 15.87
CA GLN A 18 2.32 3.66 17.26
C GLN A 18 3.83 3.76 17.55
N GLU A 19 4.23 4.71 18.39
CA GLU A 19 5.65 4.97 18.70
C GLU A 19 6.30 3.78 19.42
N ASN A 20 5.58 3.19 20.37
CA ASN A 20 6.00 2.02 21.15
C ASN A 20 4.79 1.14 21.45
N LEU A 21 5.02 -0.03 22.07
CA LEU A 21 3.97 -1.04 22.30
C LEU A 21 2.89 -0.60 23.31
N GLU A 22 3.15 0.43 24.12
CA GLU A 22 2.24 0.95 25.14
C GLU A 22 1.55 2.25 24.70
N ALA A 23 2.02 2.87 23.61
CA ALA A 23 1.44 4.09 23.06
C ALA A 23 0.09 3.82 22.39
N GLU A 24 -0.82 4.79 22.52
CA GLU A 24 -2.11 4.77 21.82
C GLU A 24 -1.89 4.78 20.30
N PRO A 25 -2.47 3.83 19.54
CA PRO A 25 -2.29 3.77 18.11
C PRO A 25 -3.12 4.84 17.37
N SER A 26 -2.57 5.36 16.28
CA SER A 26 -3.27 6.25 15.36
C SER A 26 -3.37 5.61 13.97
N VAL A 27 -4.38 6.04 13.19
CA VAL A 27 -4.57 5.55 11.82
C VAL A 27 -3.42 6.04 10.95
N PHE A 28 -2.76 5.11 10.25
CA PHE A 28 -1.71 5.41 9.29
C PHE A 28 -2.20 5.34 7.84
N LEU A 29 -2.93 4.27 7.49
CA LEU A 29 -3.53 4.10 6.17
C LEU A 29 -4.87 3.38 6.29
N ASP A 30 -5.93 4.01 5.80
CA ASP A 30 -7.29 3.45 5.80
C ASP A 30 -7.73 3.08 4.38
N PRO A 31 -7.69 1.78 3.99
CA PRO A 31 -8.13 1.34 2.67
C PRO A 31 -9.61 1.59 2.40
N ASN A 32 -10.44 1.76 3.44
CA ASN A 32 -11.87 2.07 3.26
C ASN A 32 -12.09 3.46 2.66
N THR A 33 -11.05 4.31 2.63
CA THR A 33 -11.09 5.65 2.01
C THR A 33 -10.64 5.67 0.55
N PHE A 34 -10.18 4.54 0.00
CA PHE A 34 -9.66 4.48 -1.38
C PHE A 34 -10.74 4.61 -2.45
N SER A 35 -12.00 4.33 -2.10
CA SER A 35 -13.16 4.43 -2.97
C SER A 35 -14.42 4.63 -2.15
N GLU A 36 -15.36 5.44 -2.64
CA GLU A 36 -16.65 5.68 -1.95
C GLU A 36 -17.48 4.40 -1.77
N ASP A 37 -17.35 3.44 -2.68
CA ASP A 37 -18.09 2.16 -2.66
C ASP A 37 -17.33 1.00 -1.99
N GLY A 38 -16.12 1.25 -1.48
CA GLY A 38 -15.28 0.24 -0.84
C GLY A 38 -14.75 -0.87 -1.76
N THR A 39 -14.76 -0.66 -3.09
CA THR A 39 -14.30 -1.67 -4.06
C THR A 39 -12.80 -1.61 -4.36
N VAL A 40 -12.08 -0.60 -3.85
CA VAL A 40 -10.62 -0.51 -3.94
C VAL A 40 -9.99 -1.04 -2.65
N ALA A 41 -9.19 -2.10 -2.79
CA ALA A 41 -8.55 -2.78 -1.66
C ALA A 41 -7.04 -2.58 -1.64
N LEU A 42 -6.45 -2.66 -0.44
CA LEU A 42 -5.01 -2.75 -0.25
C LEU A 42 -4.50 -4.13 -0.70
N ARG A 43 -3.48 -4.15 -1.56
CA ARG A 43 -2.90 -5.37 -2.13
C ARG A 43 -1.38 -5.38 -1.99
N GLY A 44 -0.93 -5.86 -0.83
CA GLY A 44 0.49 -5.89 -0.46
C GLY A 44 1.02 -4.52 -0.04
N TYR A 45 2.10 -4.55 0.74
CA TYR A 45 2.81 -3.36 1.18
C TYR A 45 4.26 -3.73 1.53
N ALA A 46 5.17 -2.75 1.49
CA ALA A 46 6.56 -2.90 1.89
C ALA A 46 7.12 -1.57 2.42
N PHE A 47 7.70 -1.62 3.62
CA PHE A 47 8.42 -0.48 4.18
C PHE A 47 9.86 -0.46 3.67
N SER A 48 10.43 0.75 3.52
CA SER A 48 11.87 0.91 3.38
C SER A 48 12.59 0.43 4.64
N GLU A 49 13.88 0.09 4.51
CA GLU A 49 14.68 -0.47 5.61
C GLU A 49 14.77 0.47 6.82
N ASP A 50 14.83 1.77 6.57
CA ASP A 50 14.82 2.84 7.59
C ASP A 50 13.41 3.17 8.11
N GLY A 51 12.36 2.62 7.51
CA GLY A 51 10.97 2.90 7.85
C GLY A 51 10.48 4.30 7.46
N GLU A 52 11.19 5.05 6.62
CA GLU A 52 10.76 6.38 6.18
C GLU A 52 9.67 6.36 5.09
N TYR A 53 9.59 5.28 4.32
CA TYR A 53 8.68 5.15 3.19
C TYR A 53 7.85 3.87 3.26
N LEU A 54 6.59 3.96 2.82
CA LEU A 54 5.72 2.81 2.55
C LEU A 54 5.40 2.77 1.06
N ALA A 55 5.72 1.65 0.41
CA ALA A 55 5.12 1.27 -0.87
C ALA A 55 3.88 0.40 -0.59
N TYR A 56 2.76 0.68 -1.24
CA TYR A 56 1.53 -0.09 -1.07
C TYR A 56 0.77 -0.24 -2.38
N GLY A 57 0.20 -1.42 -2.60
CA GLY A 57 -0.59 -1.71 -3.79
C GLY A 57 -2.07 -1.40 -3.59
N THR A 58 -2.75 -0.86 -4.60
CA THR A 58 -4.21 -0.76 -4.66
C THR A 58 -4.74 -1.58 -5.83
N SER A 59 -5.82 -2.34 -5.60
CA SER A 59 -6.54 -3.08 -6.64
C SER A 59 -8.03 -2.74 -6.59
N ALA A 60 -8.63 -2.54 -7.76
CA ALA A 60 -10.05 -2.23 -7.90
C ALA A 60 -10.86 -3.49 -8.24
N SER A 61 -12.03 -3.63 -7.61
CA SER A 61 -13.05 -4.63 -7.93
C SER A 61 -12.56 -6.08 -7.94
N GLY A 62 -11.59 -6.40 -7.08
CA GLY A 62 -11.01 -7.74 -6.98
C GLY A 62 -10.07 -8.13 -8.13
N SER A 63 -9.66 -7.17 -8.97
CA SER A 63 -8.72 -7.41 -10.06
C SER A 63 -7.36 -7.87 -9.55
N ASP A 64 -6.65 -8.67 -10.35
CA ASP A 64 -5.26 -8.96 -10.06
C ASP A 64 -4.30 -7.81 -10.39
N TRP A 65 -4.76 -6.82 -11.16
CA TRP A 65 -3.99 -5.63 -11.47
C TRP A 65 -3.86 -4.72 -10.25
N VAL A 66 -2.65 -4.19 -10.07
CA VAL A 66 -2.24 -3.36 -8.96
C VAL A 66 -1.61 -2.08 -9.49
N GLU A 67 -1.96 -0.97 -8.86
CA GLU A 67 -1.17 0.27 -8.90
C GLU A 67 -0.39 0.36 -7.58
N ILE A 68 0.94 0.45 -7.63
CA ILE A 68 1.76 0.71 -6.45
C ILE A 68 1.84 2.23 -6.25
N ARG A 69 1.56 2.66 -5.02
CA ARG A 69 1.64 4.04 -4.55
C ARG A 69 2.62 4.13 -3.38
N PHE A 70 3.03 5.35 -3.07
CA PHE A 70 4.03 5.61 -2.03
C PHE A 70 3.56 6.66 -1.01
N LEU A 71 3.93 6.46 0.25
CA LEU A 71 3.74 7.40 1.34
C LEU A 71 5.08 7.65 2.03
N ARG A 72 5.31 8.88 2.47
CA ARG A 72 6.24 9.15 3.57
C ARG A 72 5.55 8.77 4.88
N VAL A 73 6.26 8.02 5.72
CA VAL A 73 5.73 7.54 7.01
C VAL A 73 5.48 8.70 7.96
N ASP A 74 6.41 9.65 8.02
CA ASP A 74 6.19 10.89 8.76
C ASP A 74 5.00 11.67 8.15
N GLY A 75 3.97 11.88 8.97
CA GLY A 75 2.73 12.55 8.58
C GLY A 75 1.82 11.77 7.61
N ALA A 76 2.13 10.51 7.28
CA ALA A 76 1.38 9.71 6.29
C ALA A 76 1.16 10.47 4.96
N ALA A 77 2.20 11.17 4.49
CA ALA A 77 2.10 12.09 3.36
C ALA A 77 2.26 11.33 2.02
N PRO A 78 1.29 11.43 1.08
CA PRO A 78 1.38 10.77 -0.22
C PRO A 78 2.50 11.37 -1.08
N LEU A 79 3.18 10.51 -1.83
CA LEU A 79 4.14 10.90 -2.86
C LEU A 79 3.50 10.86 -4.25
N GLU A 80 4.11 11.54 -5.22
CA GLU A 80 3.59 11.63 -6.59
C GLU A 80 3.83 10.34 -7.40
N ASP A 81 4.85 9.56 -7.03
CA ASP A 81 5.25 8.34 -7.71
C ASP A 81 4.13 7.30 -7.76
N ARG A 82 3.93 6.72 -8.95
CA ARG A 82 2.97 5.63 -9.19
C ARG A 82 3.57 4.61 -10.14
N LEU A 83 3.39 3.34 -9.83
CA LEU A 83 3.79 2.23 -10.70
C LEU A 83 2.56 1.45 -11.10
N GLU A 84 2.22 1.55 -12.37
CA GLU A 84 1.08 0.86 -12.96
C GLU A 84 1.50 -0.51 -13.53
N ARG A 85 0.50 -1.27 -14.03
CA ARG A 85 0.72 -2.50 -14.79
C ARG A 85 1.41 -3.58 -13.96
N VAL A 86 1.19 -3.55 -12.66
CA VAL A 86 1.73 -4.52 -11.70
C VAL A 86 0.71 -5.63 -11.51
N LYS A 87 1.16 -6.88 -11.57
CA LYS A 87 0.36 -8.07 -11.25
C LYS A 87 1.31 -9.15 -10.74
N PHE A 88 0.96 -9.79 -9.62
CA PHE A 88 1.77 -10.83 -8.95
C PHE A 88 3.25 -10.44 -8.70
N SER A 89 3.48 -9.20 -8.26
CA SER A 89 4.84 -8.69 -8.01
C SER A 89 5.23 -8.75 -6.54
N CYS A 90 6.53 -8.90 -6.27
CA CYS A 90 7.13 -8.47 -5.03
C CYS A 90 7.19 -6.93 -4.92
N MET A 91 7.49 -6.44 -3.71
CA MET A 91 7.92 -5.07 -3.45
C MET A 91 9.12 -5.17 -2.50
N SER A 92 10.32 -4.87 -2.99
CA SER A 92 11.56 -5.04 -2.21
C SER A 92 12.42 -3.80 -2.28
N TRP A 93 12.55 -3.11 -1.15
CA TRP A 93 13.38 -1.91 -1.04
C TRP A 93 14.85 -2.28 -1.03
N THR A 94 15.65 -1.44 -1.68
CA THR A 94 17.09 -1.42 -1.47
C THR A 94 17.40 -0.90 -0.06
N HIS A 95 18.43 -1.46 0.59
CA HIS A 95 18.78 -1.08 1.97
C HIS A 95 19.25 0.38 2.09
N ASP A 96 19.66 1.01 0.99
CA ASP A 96 20.01 2.44 0.98
C ASP A 96 18.80 3.37 0.79
N GLY A 97 17.58 2.82 0.77
CA GLY A 97 16.32 3.56 0.73
C GLY A 97 16.04 4.26 -0.60
N LYS A 98 16.90 4.11 -1.62
CA LYS A 98 16.78 4.90 -2.86
C LYS A 98 15.74 4.39 -3.84
N GLY A 99 15.33 3.13 -3.71
CA GLY A 99 14.38 2.56 -4.65
C GLY A 99 13.88 1.17 -4.30
N LEU A 100 12.85 0.78 -5.05
CA LEU A 100 12.07 -0.44 -4.90
C LEU A 100 12.21 -1.31 -6.15
N PHE A 101 12.54 -2.59 -5.98
CA PHE A 101 12.38 -3.61 -7.01
C PHE A 101 10.92 -4.09 -7.06
N TYR A 102 10.38 -4.17 -8.29
CA TYR A 102 9.06 -4.68 -8.60
C TYR A 102 9.03 -5.28 -10.02
N ASN A 103 7.94 -5.93 -10.38
CA ASN A 103 7.69 -6.54 -11.68
C ASN A 103 6.46 -5.88 -12.30
N SER A 104 6.52 -5.65 -13.62
CA SER A 104 5.41 -5.09 -14.38
C SER A 104 5.28 -5.79 -15.73
N TYR A 105 4.09 -5.66 -16.30
CA TYR A 105 3.80 -6.12 -17.66
C TYR A 105 3.95 -4.97 -18.65
N PRO A 106 4.38 -5.24 -19.90
CA PRO A 106 4.45 -4.23 -20.96
C PRO A 106 3.05 -3.76 -21.38
N GLU A 107 2.98 -2.65 -22.11
CA GLU A 107 1.75 -2.14 -22.74
C GLU A 107 1.05 -3.16 -23.61
N GLN A 108 -0.26 -3.28 -23.39
CA GLN A 108 -1.13 -4.20 -24.11
C GLN A 108 -2.38 -3.43 -24.53
N GLU A 109 -2.77 -3.61 -25.77
CA GLU A 109 -4.06 -3.15 -26.27
C GLU A 109 -5.13 -4.21 -25.96
N GLY A 110 -6.23 -3.80 -25.33
CA GLY A 110 -7.37 -4.67 -25.00
C GLY A 110 -7.37 -5.20 -23.56
N LYS A 111 -8.36 -6.03 -23.22
CA LYS A 111 -8.45 -6.68 -21.90
C LYS A 111 -7.63 -7.96 -21.89
N SER A 112 -6.60 -8.00 -21.06
CA SER A 112 -5.89 -9.22 -20.67
C SER A 112 -6.18 -9.53 -19.20
N ASP A 113 -6.91 -10.62 -18.99
CA ASP A 113 -7.04 -11.30 -17.70
C ASP A 113 -5.91 -12.33 -17.54
#